data_AF-A0AAW4YD41-F1
#
_entry.id   AF-A0AAW4YD41-F1
#
_cell.length_a   1.000
_cell.length_b   1.000
_cell.length_c   1.000
_cell.angle_alpha   90.00
_cell.angle_beta   90.00
_cell.angle_gamma   90.00
#
_symmetry.space_group_name_H-M   'P 1'
#
loop_
_entity.id
_entity.type
_entity.pdbx_description
1 polymer ?
#
loop_
_entity_poly.entity_id
_entity_poly.type
_entity_poly.pdbx_seq_one_letter_code
_entity_poly.pdbx_strand_id
1 'polypeptide(L)'
;ILSGNPTASSIPYKEIIDYLNKKAGKHFKHNTAKTKDFIKARWNQDFRLEDFKKVIDIKTAEWLNTDSDKYLRPETLFGNKFEGYLNQKAEPTGIDQLERMKYDESYWD
;
A
#
# COMPACT_ATOMS: atom_id res chain seq x y z
N ILE A 1 6.17 34.16 -23.15
CA ILE A 1 7.28 34.11 -22.16
C ILE A 1 6.86 33.11 -21.10
N LEU A 2 7.55 31.98 -21.06
CA LEU A 2 7.58 30.95 -20.01
C LEU A 2 6.22 30.53 -19.41
N SER A 3 5.54 29.58 -20.06
CA SER A 3 4.62 28.69 -19.34
C SER A 3 5.47 27.93 -18.32
N GLY A 4 5.32 28.28 -17.05
CA GLY A 4 5.99 27.57 -15.95
C GLY A 4 5.65 26.09 -16.04
N ASN A 5 6.65 25.26 -16.33
CA ASN A 5 6.58 23.83 -16.06
C ASN A 5 6.21 23.68 -14.58
N PRO A 6 5.08 23.06 -14.22
CA PRO A 6 4.82 22.71 -12.83
C PRO A 6 5.86 21.67 -12.45
N THR A 7 6.92 22.14 -11.79
CA THR A 7 7.94 21.42 -11.05
C THR A 7 7.89 19.91 -11.19
N ALA A 8 8.90 19.33 -11.84
CA ALA A 8 9.23 17.91 -11.76
C ALA A 8 9.14 17.47 -10.29
N SER A 9 8.01 16.88 -9.92
CA SER A 9 7.71 16.57 -8.53
C SER A 9 8.63 15.43 -8.14
N SER A 10 9.62 15.73 -7.30
CA SER A 10 10.59 14.74 -6.84
C SER A 10 9.85 13.56 -6.22
N ILE A 11 10.25 12.35 -6.57
CA ILE A 11 9.61 11.13 -6.09
C ILE A 11 9.78 11.06 -4.56
N PRO A 12 8.69 10.99 -3.77
CA PRO A 12 8.74 11.03 -2.31
C PRO A 12 9.11 9.66 -1.71
N TYR A 13 10.28 9.13 -2.06
CA TYR A 13 10.75 7.79 -1.64
C TYR A 13 10.70 7.60 -0.12
N LYS A 14 11.12 8.63 0.64
CA LYS A 14 11.15 8.60 2.10
C LYS A 14 9.73 8.45 2.67
N GLU A 15 8.78 9.23 2.16
CA GLU A 15 7.41 9.21 2.67
C GLU A 15 6.73 7.86 2.44
N ILE A 16 6.88 7.30 1.23
CA ILE A 16 6.31 5.98 0.88
C ILE A 16 6.84 4.88 1.81
N ILE A 17 8.15 4.87 2.05
CA ILE A 17 8.80 3.84 2.85
C ILE A 17 8.58 4.04 4.35
N ASP A 18 8.57 5.28 4.83
CA ASP A 18 8.21 5.58 6.22
C ASP A 18 6.76 5.16 6.50
N TYR A 19 5.84 5.34 5.54
CA TYR A 19 4.47 4.87 5.67
C TYR A 19 4.38 3.34 5.74
N LEU A 20 5.09 2.63 4.85
CA LEU A 20 5.19 1.17 4.90
C LEU A 20 5.74 0.69 6.25
N ASN A 21 6.84 1.30 6.71
CA ASN A 21 7.47 0.98 7.99
C ASN A 21 6.51 1.17 9.17
N LYS A 22 5.78 2.29 9.19
CA LYS A 22 4.78 2.59 10.21
C LYS A 22 3.63 1.58 10.21
N LYS A 23 3.07 1.24 9.05
CA LYS A 23 1.91 0.35 8.93
C LYS A 23 2.24 -1.12 9.17
N ALA A 24 3.42 -1.57 8.75
CA ALA A 24 3.84 -2.97 8.85
C ALA A 24 4.76 -3.26 10.06
N GLY A 25 5.11 -2.24 10.86
CA GLY A 25 6.06 -2.39 11.97
C GLY A 25 7.46 -2.82 11.52
N LYS A 26 7.92 -2.32 10.36
CA LYS A 26 9.21 -2.67 9.75
C LYS A 26 10.15 -1.46 9.71
N HIS A 27 11.40 -1.70 9.30
CA HIS A 27 12.45 -0.67 9.23
C HIS A 27 13.24 -0.70 7.91
N PHE A 28 12.54 -0.71 6.78
CA PHE A 28 13.16 -0.64 5.46
C PHE A 28 13.83 0.71 5.21
N LYS A 29 14.93 0.70 4.47
CA LYS A 29 15.68 1.91 4.10
C LYS A 29 15.14 2.50 2.79
N HIS A 30 14.72 3.77 2.85
CA HIS A 30 14.21 4.51 1.68
C HIS A 30 15.31 4.91 0.66
N ASN A 31 16.58 4.79 1.03
CA ASN A 31 17.70 5.28 0.24
C ASN A 31 18.41 4.21 -0.61
N THR A 32 18.02 2.93 -0.51
CA THR A 32 18.65 1.86 -1.30
C THR A 32 18.25 1.94 -2.76
N ALA A 33 19.15 1.54 -3.67
CA ALA A 33 18.90 1.53 -5.11
C ALA A 33 17.66 0.69 -5.45
N LYS A 34 17.61 -0.57 -4.98
CA LYS A 34 16.48 -1.48 -5.24
C LYS A 34 15.14 -0.89 -4.79
N THR A 35 15.05 -0.33 -3.58
CA THR A 35 13.80 0.29 -3.10
C THR A 35 13.37 1.46 -3.97
N LYS A 36 14.33 2.30 -4.39
CA LYS A 36 14.06 3.41 -5.31
C LYS A 36 13.61 2.92 -6.68
N ASP A 37 14.21 1.86 -7.20
CA ASP A 37 13.88 1.31 -8.52
C ASP A 37 12.44 0.81 -8.56
N PHE A 38 11.98 0.10 -7.53
CA PHE A 38 10.59 -0.35 -7.47
C PHE A 38 9.59 0.83 -7.42
N ILE A 39 9.88 1.85 -6.62
CA ILE A 39 9.01 3.03 -6.51
C ILE A 39 9.03 3.82 -7.83
N LYS A 40 10.21 4.06 -8.39
CA LYS A 40 10.39 4.80 -9.64
C LYS A 40 9.70 4.10 -10.82
N ALA A 41 9.76 2.77 -10.88
CA ALA A 41 9.08 1.99 -11.91
C ALA A 41 7.57 2.27 -11.91
N ARG A 42 6.92 2.28 -10.74
CA ARG A 42 5.49 2.60 -10.62
C ARG A 42 5.21 4.09 -10.83
N TRP A 43 6.08 4.97 -10.35
CA TRP A 43 5.93 6.41 -10.56
C TRP A 43 5.92 6.79 -12.06
N ASN A 44 6.77 6.11 -12.85
CA ASN A 44 6.83 6.27 -14.31
C ASN A 44 5.60 5.70 -15.04
N GLN A 45 4.75 4.92 -14.36
CA GLN A 45 3.47 4.41 -14.85
C GLN A 45 2.29 5.28 -14.35
N ASP A 46 2.57 6.55 -14.03
CA ASP A 46 1.60 7.53 -13.53
C ASP A 46 0.97 7.27 -12.16
N PHE A 47 1.43 6.25 -11.43
CA PHE A 47 1.07 6.10 -10.02
C PHE A 47 1.71 7.19 -9.15
N ARG A 48 0.97 7.64 -8.14
CA ARG A 48 1.40 8.69 -7.21
C ARG A 48 1.32 8.20 -5.78
N LEU A 49 1.85 9.02 -4.88
CA LEU A 49 1.98 8.73 -3.45
C LEU A 49 0.75 8.05 -2.82
N GLU A 50 -0.45 8.53 -3.14
CA GLU A 50 -1.70 8.00 -2.59
C GLU A 50 -1.99 6.56 -3.06
N ASP A 51 -1.59 6.19 -4.28
CA ASP A 51 -1.69 4.80 -4.76
C ASP A 51 -0.78 3.87 -3.98
N PHE A 52 0.45 4.31 -3.67
CA PHE A 52 1.38 3.53 -2.84
C PHE A 52 0.81 3.34 -1.43
N LYS A 53 0.29 4.41 -0.81
CA LYS A 53 -0.34 4.34 0.52
C LYS A 53 -1.52 3.37 0.50
N LYS A 54 -2.37 3.44 -0.53
CA LYS A 54 -3.52 2.52 -0.69
C LYS A 54 -3.10 1.06 -0.81
N VAL A 55 -2.08 0.74 -1.62
CA VAL A 55 -1.54 -0.64 -1.71
C VAL A 55 -0.99 -1.11 -0.37
N ILE A 56 -0.28 -0.24 0.36
CA ILE A 56 0.23 -0.54 1.70
C ILE A 56 -0.94 -0.82 2.65
N ASP A 57 -1.99 0.00 2.65
CA ASP A 57 -3.16 -0.18 3.51
C ASP A 57 -3.89 -1.49 3.21
N ILE A 58 -4.16 -1.79 1.95
CA ILE A 58 -4.83 -3.03 1.52
C ILE A 58 -4.02 -4.25 1.99
N LYS A 59 -2.72 -4.27 1.70
CA LYS A 59 -1.90 -5.45 2.01
C LYS A 59 -1.53 -5.56 3.48
N THR A 60 -1.39 -4.46 4.20
CA THR A 60 -1.20 -4.53 5.65
C THR A 60 -2.47 -5.02 6.34
N ALA A 61 -3.66 -4.62 5.90
CA ALA A 61 -4.90 -5.16 6.43
C ALA A 61 -5.04 -6.68 6.18
N GLU A 62 -4.61 -7.16 5.01
CA GLU A 62 -4.74 -8.58 4.62
C GLU A 62 -3.65 -9.48 5.22
N TRP A 63 -2.40 -9.00 5.27
CA TRP A 63 -1.24 -9.86 5.55
C TRP A 63 -0.60 -9.64 6.91
N LEU A 64 -0.78 -8.48 7.54
CA LEU A 64 -0.17 -8.22 8.84
C LEU A 64 -0.69 -9.21 9.88
N ASN A 65 0.21 -9.75 10.70
CA ASN A 65 -0.08 -10.79 11.71
C ASN A 65 -0.56 -12.14 11.13
N THR A 66 -0.32 -12.42 9.85
CA THR A 66 -0.53 -13.74 9.24
C THR A 66 0.80 -14.30 8.72
N ASP A 67 0.82 -15.54 8.23
CA ASP A 67 1.99 -16.12 7.54
C ASP A 67 2.50 -15.30 6.34
N SER A 68 1.64 -14.41 5.83
CA SER A 68 1.95 -13.53 4.70
C SER A 68 2.63 -12.22 5.09
N ASP A 69 2.77 -11.89 6.39
CA ASP A 69 3.45 -10.65 6.85
C ASP A 69 4.88 -10.52 6.29
N LYS A 70 5.58 -11.64 6.09
CA LYS A 70 6.91 -11.68 5.46
C LYS A 70 6.97 -11.08 4.04
N TYR A 71 5.82 -10.92 3.39
CA TYR A 71 5.67 -10.32 2.06
C TYR A 71 5.38 -8.81 2.08
N LEU A 72 5.22 -8.19 3.25
CA LEU A 72 5.06 -6.74 3.40
C LEU A 72 6.40 -6.02 3.24
N ARG A 73 6.95 -6.05 2.02
CA ARG A 73 8.24 -5.46 1.64
C ARG A 73 8.16 -4.73 0.30
N PRO A 74 9.04 -3.74 0.03
CA PRO A 74 8.97 -2.92 -1.18
C PRO A 74 8.96 -3.72 -2.50
N GLU A 75 9.78 -4.76 -2.59
CA GLU A 75 9.87 -5.64 -3.78
C GLU A 75 8.52 -6.31 -4.11
N THR A 76 7.80 -6.76 -3.09
CA THR A 76 6.53 -7.46 -3.29
C THR A 76 5.40 -6.48 -3.54
N LEU A 77 5.28 -5.45 -2.70
CA LEU A 77 4.19 -4.48 -2.79
C LEU A 77 4.25 -3.64 -4.07
N PHE A 78 5.46 -3.25 -4.48
CA PHE A 78 5.68 -2.38 -5.64
C PHE A 78 6.21 -3.15 -6.87
N GLY A 79 6.10 -4.47 -6.82
CA GLY A 79 6.37 -5.38 -7.93
C GLY A 79 5.26 -5.39 -8.99
N ASN A 80 5.29 -6.37 -9.89
CA ASN A 80 4.41 -6.40 -11.08
C ASN A 80 2.92 -6.50 -10.77
N LYS A 81 2.56 -6.85 -9.53
CA LYS A 81 1.16 -6.96 -9.08
C LYS A 81 0.60 -5.66 -8.48
N PHE A 82 1.34 -4.55 -8.53
CA PHE A 82 0.96 -3.28 -7.90
C PHE A 82 -0.46 -2.82 -8.27
N GLU A 83 -0.78 -2.72 -9.56
CA GLU A 83 -2.11 -2.30 -10.02
C GLU A 83 -3.22 -3.28 -9.60
N GLY A 84 -2.90 -4.58 -9.57
CA GLY A 84 -3.81 -5.60 -9.06
C GLY A 84 -4.10 -5.40 -7.57
N TYR A 85 -3.09 -5.08 -6.77
CA TYR A 85 -3.28 -4.74 -5.35
C TYR A 85 -4.05 -3.44 -5.16
N LEU A 86 -3.80 -2.43 -6.00
CA LEU A 86 -4.46 -1.12 -5.94
C LEU A 86 -5.98 -1.22 -6.19
N ASN A 87 -6.37 -2.14 -7.08
CA ASN A 87 -7.75 -2.39 -7.48
C ASN A 87 -8.41 -3.55 -6.72
N GLN A 88 -7.71 -4.18 -5.78
CA GLN A 88 -8.30 -5.21 -4.95
C GLN A 88 -9.41 -4.61 -4.08
N LYS A 89 -10.58 -5.25 -4.06
CA LYS A 89 -11.63 -4.88 -3.12
C LYS A 89 -11.10 -5.12 -1.70
N ALA A 90 -11.26 -4.14 -0.82
CA ALA A 90 -10.98 -4.36 0.59
C ALA A 90 -11.94 -5.47 1.07
N GLU A 91 -11.38 -6.64 1.38
CA GLU A 91 -12.17 -7.70 1.98
C GLU A 91 -12.60 -7.21 3.38
N PRO A 92 -13.90 -7.33 3.72
CA PRO A 92 -14.36 -6.98 5.06
C PRO A 92 -13.59 -7.83 6.06
N THR A 93 -12.95 -7.16 7.02
CA THR A 93 -12.20 -7.87 8.06
C THR A 93 -13.14 -8.78 8.85
N GLY A 94 -12.62 -9.81 9.52
CA GLY A 94 -13.46 -10.66 10.37
C GLY A 94 -14.24 -9.86 11.43
N ILE A 95 -13.72 -8.69 11.84
CA ILE A 95 -14.40 -7.76 12.74
C ILE A 95 -15.59 -7.08 12.03
N ASP A 96 -15.42 -6.64 10.78
CA ASP A 96 -16.53 -6.06 9.99
C ASP A 96 -17.63 -7.10 9.72
N GLN A 97 -17.26 -8.37 9.53
CA GLN A 97 -18.21 -9.47 9.38
C GLN A 97 -18.96 -9.74 10.70
N LEU A 98 -18.25 -9.81 11.82
CA LEU A 98 -18.85 -10.02 13.14
C LEU A 98 -19.76 -8.85 13.56
N GLU A 99 -19.37 -7.61 13.33
CA GLU A 99 -20.22 -6.44 13.57
C GLU A 99 -21.45 -6.47 12.65
N ARG A 100 -21.30 -6.77 11.34
CA ARG A 100 -22.46 -6.95 10.45
C ARG A 100 -23.40 -8.05 10.95
N MET A 101 -22.86 -9.19 11.37
CA MET A 101 -23.65 -10.30 11.91
C MET A 101 -24.34 -9.94 13.23
N LYS A 102 -23.72 -9.08 14.06
CA LYS A 102 -24.34 -8.59 15.31
C LYS A 102 -25.59 -7.74 15.06
N TYR A 103 -25.66 -7.04 13.92
CA TYR A 103 -26.83 -6.24 13.53
C TYR A 103 -27.76 -6.94 12.53
N ASP A 104 -27.42 -8.14 12.07
CA ASP A 104 -28.31 -8.98 11.28
C ASP A 104 -29.17 -9.81 12.26
N GLU A 105 -30.38 -9.32 12.49
CA GLU A 105 -31.36 -9.88 13.45
C GLU A 105 -31.66 -11.36 13.18
N SER A 106 -31.44 -11.84 11.94
CA SER A 106 -31.69 -13.23 11.53
C SER A 106 -30.68 -14.27 12.04
N TYR A 107 -29.58 -13.83 12.69
CA TYR A 107 -28.56 -14.76 13.20
C TYR A 107 -28.86 -15.30 14.61
N TRP A 108 -29.77 -14.64 15.35
CA TRP A 108 -30.16 -15.04 16.71
C TRP A 108 -31.51 -15.76 16.79
N ASP A 109 -32.20 -15.92 15.65
CA ASP A 109 -33.47 -16.66 15.50
C ASP A 109 -33.26 -18.13 15.12
#